data_AF-A0A6L3ZGT4-F1
#
_entry.id   AF-A0A6L3ZGT4-F1
#
_cell.length_a   1.000
_cell.length_b   1.000
_cell.length_c   1.000
_cell.angle_alpha   90.00
_cell.angle_beta   90.00
_cell.angle_gamma   90.00
#
_symmetry.space_group_name_H-M   'P 1'
#
loop_
_entity.id
_entity.type
_entity.pdbx_description
1 polymer ?
#
loop_
_entity_poly.entity_id
_entity_poly.type
_entity_poly.pdbx_seq_one_letter_code
_entity_poly.pdbx_strand_id
1 'polypeptide(L)' 'MLQHLNYISLTLLLVTCSINPASPPTEDAYFKDAVPCDSIVGSRIGAICKDGTYSKSTGSGTCSHHGGVRVWLCK' A
#
# COMPACT_ATOMS: atom_id res chain seq x y z
N MET A 1 -46.05 -15.05 -2.11
CA MET A 1 -44.72 -15.52 -1.66
C MET A 1 -43.64 -15.31 -2.74
N LEU A 2 -43.70 -14.26 -3.59
CA LEU A 2 -42.75 -14.09 -4.71
C LEU A 2 -42.46 -12.61 -5.04
N GLN A 3 -42.42 -11.72 -4.05
CA GLN A 3 -41.95 -10.33 -4.25
C GLN A 3 -40.68 -9.97 -3.49
N HIS A 4 -40.18 -10.88 -2.64
CA HIS A 4 -38.94 -10.69 -1.88
C HIS A 4 -37.67 -11.15 -2.61
N LEU A 5 -37.78 -11.90 -3.72
CA LEU A 5 -36.59 -12.41 -4.44
C LEU A 5 -35.94 -11.40 -5.40
N ASN A 6 -36.61 -10.30 -5.75
CA ASN A 6 -36.04 -9.29 -6.67
C ASN A 6 -35.27 -8.16 -5.96
N TYR A 7 -35.37 -8.03 -4.63
CA TYR A 7 -34.69 -6.98 -3.87
C TYR A 7 -33.28 -7.38 -3.40
N ILE A 8 -33.01 -8.69 -3.30
CA ILE A 8 -31.73 -9.24 -2.84
C ILE A 8 -30.64 -9.09 -3.91
N SER A 9 -31.00 -9.05 -5.20
CA SER A 9 -30.03 -8.84 -6.29
C SER A 9 -29.61 -7.39 -6.50
N LEU A 10 -30.39 -6.40 -6.04
CA LEU A 10 -30.08 -4.99 -6.28
C LEU A 10 -29.21 -4.36 -5.18
N THR A 11 -29.25 -4.90 -3.96
CA THR A 11 -28.40 -4.43 -2.85
C THR A 11 -26.97 -4.98 -2.89
N LEU A 12 -26.71 -6.03 -3.67
CA LEU A 12 -25.39 -6.67 -3.77
C LEU A 12 -24.38 -5.89 -4.63
N LEU A 13 -24.83 -4.91 -5.42
CA LEU A 13 -24.00 -4.10 -6.32
C LEU A 13 -23.41 -2.82 -5.71
N LEU A 14 -23.77 -2.46 -4.47
CA LEU A 14 -23.28 -1.23 -3.81
C LEU A 14 -22.14 -1.46 -2.80
N VAL A 15 -21.68 -2.70 -2.63
CA VAL A 15 -20.60 -3.05 -1.68
C VAL A 15 -19.37 -3.59 -2.41
N THR A 16 -19.04 -3.03 -3.57
CA THR A 16 -17.62 -2.98 -3.97
C THR A 16 -17.03 -1.73 -3.35
N CYS A 17 -16.92 -1.72 -2.02
CA CYS A 17 -16.05 -0.77 -1.34
C CYS A 17 -14.69 -0.95 -2.00
N SER A 18 -14.27 0.04 -2.78
CA SER A 18 -12.96 0.11 -3.39
C SER A 18 -11.94 -0.15 -2.31
N ILE A 19 -11.48 -1.40 -2.23
CA ILE A 19 -10.22 -1.78 -1.61
C ILE A 19 -9.12 -1.18 -2.49
N ASN A 20 -9.05 0.15 -2.54
CA ASN A 20 -7.88 0.82 -3.03
C ASN A 20 -6.79 0.43 -2.03
N PRO A 21 -5.74 -0.29 -2.46
CA PRO A 21 -4.63 -0.57 -1.57
C PRO A 21 -4.16 0.78 -1.06
N ALA A 22 -4.13 0.94 0.26
CA ALA A 22 -3.73 2.19 0.90
C ALA A 22 -2.34 2.55 0.40
N SER A 23 -2.26 3.44 -0.59
CA SER A 23 -1.00 3.97 -1.08
C SER A 23 -0.30 4.61 0.12
N PRO A 24 1.00 4.39 0.30
CA PRO A 24 1.74 5.03 1.39
C PRO A 24 1.49 6.54 1.34
N PRO A 25 1.10 7.21 2.44
CA PRO A 25 0.87 8.65 2.44
C PRO A 25 2.21 9.36 2.26
N THR A 26 2.52 9.74 1.03
CA THR A 26 3.67 10.59 0.70
C THR A 26 3.30 11.45 -0.51
N GLU A 27 3.52 12.76 -0.38
CA GLU A 27 3.35 13.74 -1.46
C GLU A 27 4.52 13.68 -2.45
N ASP A 28 5.58 12.91 -2.17
CA ASP A 28 6.73 12.79 -3.05
C ASP A 28 6.41 11.86 -4.24
N ALA A 29 6.33 12.45 -5.43
CA ALA A 29 6.08 11.77 -6.70
C ALA A 29 7.07 10.63 -7.00
N TYR A 30 8.25 10.61 -6.39
CA TYR A 30 9.21 9.50 -6.51
C TYR A 30 8.59 8.15 -6.09
N PHE A 31 7.76 8.16 -5.04
CA PHE A 31 7.09 6.98 -4.51
C PHE A 31 5.70 6.74 -5.12
N LYS A 32 5.32 7.48 -6.16
CA LYS A 32 4.09 7.20 -6.91
C LYS A 32 4.10 5.76 -7.38
N ASP A 33 3.03 5.00 -7.12
CA ASP A 33 2.89 3.57 -7.46
C ASP A 33 3.82 2.63 -6.68
N ALA A 34 4.50 3.10 -5.63
CA ALA A 34 5.31 2.24 -4.78
C ALA A 34 4.42 1.30 -3.96
N VAL A 35 4.76 0.00 -3.99
CA VAL A 35 4.09 -1.03 -3.18
C VAL A 35 5.04 -1.52 -2.09
N PRO A 36 4.53 -2.03 -0.97
CA PRO A 36 5.35 -2.82 -0.07
C PRO A 36 6.04 -3.95 -0.86
N CYS A 37 7.35 -4.08 -0.70
CA CYS A 37 8.10 -5.15 -1.32
C CYS A 37 7.58 -6.49 -0.82
N ASP A 38 6.88 -7.21 -1.69
CA ASP A 38 6.80 -8.64 -1.57
C ASP A 38 8.13 -9.25 -2.02
N SER A 39 8.51 -10.38 -1.46
CA SER A 39 9.83 -10.98 -1.68
C SER A 39 10.00 -11.54 -3.10
N ILE A 40 8.93 -11.56 -3.89
CA ILE A 40 8.84 -12.30 -5.15
C ILE A 40 8.72 -11.38 -6.38
N VAL A 41 8.40 -10.10 -6.20
CA VAL A 41 8.19 -9.16 -7.33
C VAL A 41 8.61 -7.74 -6.99
N GLY A 42 9.48 -7.16 -7.82
CA GLY A 42 9.83 -5.74 -7.81
C GLY A 42 11.24 -5.42 -7.31
N SER A 43 11.81 -4.34 -7.83
CA SER A 43 13.09 -3.80 -7.36
C SER A 43 12.86 -2.88 -6.17
N ARG A 44 13.67 -3.02 -5.11
CA ARG A 44 13.65 -2.05 -4.00
C ARG A 44 13.99 -0.67 -4.55
N ILE A 45 13.14 0.31 -4.27
CA ILE A 45 13.33 1.72 -4.62
C ILE A 45 13.49 2.61 -3.40
N GLY A 46 13.17 2.10 -2.20
CA GLY A 46 13.29 2.84 -0.96
C GLY A 46 12.66 2.11 0.21
N ALA A 47 12.41 2.84 1.29
CA ALA A 47 11.82 2.31 2.51
C ALA A 47 10.98 3.36 3.22
N ILE A 48 10.02 2.88 4.00
CA ILE A 48 9.38 3.65 5.07
C ILE A 48 10.12 3.33 6.36
N CYS A 49 10.60 4.35 7.07
CA CYS A 49 11.26 4.22 8.35
C CYS A 49 10.24 4.02 9.49
N LYS A 50 10.71 3.60 10.67
CA LYS A 50 9.84 3.39 11.84
C LYS A 50 9.22 4.67 12.39
N ASP A 51 9.89 5.80 12.25
CA ASP A 51 9.35 7.12 12.61
C ASP A 51 8.34 7.68 11.59
N GLY A 52 8.09 6.98 10.49
CA GLY A 52 7.15 7.38 9.44
C GLY A 52 7.78 8.12 8.27
N THR A 53 9.06 8.49 8.34
CA THR A 53 9.77 9.13 7.22
C THR A 53 10.02 8.16 6.07
N TYR A 54 10.24 8.70 4.87
CA TYR A 54 10.57 7.92 3.68
C TYR A 54 12.05 8.09 3.34
N SER A 55 12.70 6.99 2.98
CA SER A 55 14.06 6.98 2.48
C SER A 55 14.09 6.44 1.05
N LYS A 56 14.86 7.10 0.18
CA LYS A 56 15.16 6.62 -1.18
C LYS A 56 16.35 5.64 -1.20
N SER A 57 16.93 5.33 -0.04
CA SER A 57 18.02 4.37 0.08
C SER A 57 17.49 2.94 0.13
N THR A 58 18.24 2.01 -0.46
CA THR A 58 17.90 0.58 -0.55
C THR A 58 18.95 -0.32 0.11
N GLY A 59 20.01 0.28 0.67
CA GLY A 59 21.14 -0.41 1.28
C GLY A 59 20.97 -0.73 2.76
N SER A 60 21.98 -1.36 3.35
CA SER A 60 21.99 -1.83 4.75
C SER A 60 21.93 -0.71 5.80
N GLY A 61 22.30 0.52 5.45
CA GLY A 61 22.22 1.70 6.33
C GLY A 61 20.88 2.44 6.28
N THR A 62 19.91 1.97 5.50
CA THR A 62 18.62 2.66 5.33
C THR A 62 17.90 2.81 6.67
N CYS A 63 17.44 4.02 6.97
CA CYS A 63 16.73 4.38 8.21
C CYS A 63 17.56 4.18 9.51
N SER A 64 18.89 4.13 9.46
CA SER A 64 19.73 3.91 10.66
C SER A 64 19.50 4.92 11.79
N HIS A 65 19.30 6.19 11.45
CA HIS A 65 18.97 7.26 12.41
C HIS A 65 17.48 7.32 12.77
N HIS A 66 16.65 6.61 12.02
CA HIS A 66 15.18 6.66 12.07
C HIS A 66 14.56 5.39 12.70
N GLY A 67 15.35 4.66 13.50
CA GLY A 67 14.92 3.43 14.17
C GLY A 67 14.87 2.17 13.28
N GLY A 68 15.43 2.25 12.08
CA GLY A 68 15.46 1.19 11.09
C GLY A 68 14.27 1.18 10.15
N VAL A 69 14.31 0.25 9.19
CA VAL A 69 13.26 0.09 8.17
C VAL A 69 12.02 -0.54 8.78
N ARG A 70 10.86 0.06 8.49
CA ARG A 70 9.53 -0.48 8.79
C ARG A 70 9.00 -1.31 7.63
N VAL A 71 9.04 -0.76 6.42
CA VAL A 71 8.58 -1.42 5.18
C VAL A 71 9.56 -1.09 4.06
N TRP A 72 9.98 -2.08 3.28
CA TRP A 72 10.68 -1.82 2.02
C TRP A 72 9.67 -1.50 0.92
N LEU A 73 9.98 -0.53 0.06
CA LEU A 73 9.13 -0.12 -1.05
C LEU A 73 9.74 -0.59 -2.38
N CYS A 74 8.89 -1.17 -3.22
CA CYS A 74 9.24 -1.76 -4.51
C CYS A 74 8.38 -1.21 -5.64
N LYS A 75 8.89 -1.36 -6.86
CA LYS A 75 8.19 -1.16 -8.14
C LYS A 75 8.55 -2.29 -9.09
#